data_AF-A0A4U8UMF5-F1
#
_entry.id   AF-A0A4U8UMF5-F1
#
_cell.length_a   1.000
_cell.length_b   1.000
_cell.length_c   1.000
_cell.angle_alpha   90.00
_cell.angle_beta   90.00
_cell.angle_gamma   90.00
#
_symmetry.space_group_name_H-M   'P 1'
#
loop_
_entity.id
_entity.type
_entity.pdbx_description
1 polymer ?
#
loop_
_entity_poly.entity_id
_entity_poly.type
_entity_poly.pdbx_seq_one_letter_code
_entity_poly.pdbx_strand_id
1 'polypeptide(L)'
;MSSLISQSTYKFICFASLLSLLHCAYSAAQHRFYLRLVEESFTRLPIDIVLQTLISLLVLVYTASFVAGEFRPIRGDHQSGKKSWDTVGNCPSFYTFEHRGKTLSPAFGAFTHRLSTEDVSQAECSSEK
;
A
#
# COMPACT_ATOMS: atom_id res chain seq x y z
N MET A 1 11.18 1.74 21.84
CA MET A 1 12.32 1.10 21.15
C MET A 1 11.88 0.09 20.07
N SER A 2 10.69 0.20 19.48
CA SER A 2 10.16 -0.77 18.51
C SER A 2 9.98 -0.24 17.07
N SER A 3 10.40 0.99 16.77
CA SER A 3 10.13 1.65 15.49
C SER A 3 11.39 1.81 14.63
N LEU A 4 12.01 0.71 14.20
CA LEU A 4 13.13 0.77 13.23
C LEU A 4 12.98 -0.17 12.04
N ILE A 5 12.07 -1.15 12.07
CA ILE A 5 11.93 -2.13 10.98
C ILE A 5 10.72 -1.75 10.13
N SER A 6 10.98 -1.40 8.88
CA SER A 6 9.94 -1.02 7.92
C SER A 6 9.06 -2.24 7.57
N GLN A 7 7.79 -1.99 7.23
CA GLN A 7 6.88 -3.04 6.76
C GLN A 7 7.42 -3.79 5.53
N SER A 8 8.19 -3.12 4.68
CA SER A 8 8.88 -3.76 3.58
C SER A 8 9.91 -4.78 4.05
N THR A 9 10.63 -4.48 5.13
CA THR A 9 11.65 -5.37 5.71
C THR A 9 11.03 -6.65 6.25
N TYR A 10 9.89 -6.60 6.94
CA TYR A 10 9.21 -7.81 7.40
C TYR A 10 8.77 -8.71 6.25
N LYS A 11 8.35 -8.13 5.12
CA LYS A 11 8.05 -8.89 3.90
C LYS A 11 9.30 -9.58 3.35
N PHE A 12 10.43 -8.87 3.27
CA PHE A 12 11.70 -9.47 2.84
C PHE A 12 12.13 -10.63 3.75
N ILE A 13 12.04 -10.45 5.07
CA ILE A 13 12.38 -11.51 6.04
C ILE A 13 11.44 -12.71 5.86
N CYS A 14 10.14 -12.48 5.70
CA CYS A 14 9.15 -13.53 5.44
C CYS A 14 9.50 -14.35 4.17
N PHE A 15 9.83 -13.66 3.07
CA PHE A 15 10.29 -14.34 1.83
C PHE A 15 11.58 -15.13 2.05
N ALA A 16 12.55 -14.57 2.77
CA ALA A 16 13.80 -15.28 3.07
C ALA A 16 13.57 -16.54 3.93
N SER A 17 12.67 -16.47 4.93
CA SER A 17 12.28 -17.62 5.75
C SER A 17 11.58 -18.70 4.94
N LEU A 18 10.72 -18.34 3.98
CA LEU A 18 10.10 -19.30 3.06
C LEU A 18 11.14 -20.02 2.18
N LEU A 19 12.10 -19.27 1.63
CA LEU A 19 13.19 -19.86 0.83
C LEU A 19 14.07 -20.80 1.67
N SER A 20 14.38 -20.43 2.91
CA SER A 20 15.12 -21.29 3.83
C SER A 20 14.36 -22.57 4.19
N LEU A 21 13.04 -22.46 4.43
CA LEU A 21 12.19 -23.62 4.71
C LEU A 21 12.09 -24.55 3.49
N LEU A 22 11.98 -23.99 2.29
CA LEU A 22 12.00 -24.73 1.03
C LEU A 22 13.33 -25.46 0.82
N HIS A 23 14.46 -24.80 1.10
CA HIS A 23 15.78 -25.42 1.02
C HIS A 23 15.88 -26.63 1.96
N CYS A 24 15.44 -26.50 3.21
CA CYS A 24 15.45 -27.60 4.15
C CYS A 24 14.52 -28.75 3.73
N ALA A 25 13.35 -28.43 3.18
CA ALA A 25 12.43 -29.43 2.64
C ALA A 25 13.06 -30.18 1.46
N TYR A 26 13.76 -29.48 0.56
CA TYR A 26 14.52 -30.09 -0.53
C TYR A 26 15.62 -31.02 -0.01
N SER A 27 16.45 -30.57 0.93
CA SER A 27 17.50 -31.39 1.54
C SER A 27 16.93 -32.65 2.24
N ALA A 28 15.81 -32.52 2.96
CA ALA A 28 15.15 -33.65 3.60
C ALA A 28 14.55 -34.64 2.59
N ALA A 29 13.94 -34.14 1.51
CA ALA A 29 13.40 -34.97 0.45
C ALA A 29 14.51 -35.72 -0.30
N GLN A 30 15.62 -35.05 -0.61
CA GLN A 30 16.78 -35.66 -1.26
C GLN A 30 17.44 -36.71 -0.36
N HIS A 31 17.63 -36.43 0.93
CA HIS A 31 18.14 -37.41 1.89
C HIS A 31 17.24 -38.66 1.93
N ARG A 32 15.92 -38.47 1.87
CA ARG A 32 14.95 -39.57 1.83
C ARG A 32 15.01 -40.38 0.54
N PHE A 33 15.28 -39.74 -0.59
CA PHE A 33 15.50 -40.42 -1.86
C PHE A 33 16.81 -41.21 -1.86
N TYR A 34 17.91 -40.60 -1.39
CA TYR A 34 19.22 -41.24 -1.30
C TYR A 34 19.18 -42.53 -0.48
N LEU A 35 18.57 -42.51 0.71
CA LEU A 35 18.41 -43.71 1.56
C LEU A 35 17.62 -44.83 0.88
N ARG A 36 16.63 -44.50 0.05
CA ARG A 36 15.89 -45.52 -0.73
C ARG A 36 16.74 -46.17 -1.80
N LEU A 37 17.72 -45.45 -2.37
CA LEU A 37 18.62 -46.01 -3.39
C LEU A 37 19.71 -46.89 -2.78
N VAL A 38 20.14 -46.60 -1.56
CA VAL A 38 21.24 -47.32 -0.89
C VAL A 38 20.72 -48.53 -0.08
N GLU A 39 19.41 -48.79 -0.08
CA GLU A 39 18.73 -49.87 0.67
C GLU A 39 18.99 -49.85 2.20
N GLU A 40 19.51 -48.75 2.72
CA GLU A 40 19.82 -48.57 4.13
C GLU A 40 18.57 -48.21 4.95
N SER A 41 18.50 -48.75 6.17
CA SER A 41 17.36 -48.53 7.06
C SER A 41 17.32 -47.08 7.59
N PHE A 42 16.13 -46.47 7.56
CA PHE A 42 15.94 -45.06 7.91
C PHE A 42 16.11 -44.85 9.42
N THR A 43 17.33 -44.52 9.87
CA THR A 43 17.61 -44.39 11.30
C THR A 43 17.25 -43.01 11.85
N ARG A 44 17.68 -41.91 11.21
CA ARG A 44 17.34 -40.54 11.65
C ARG A 44 17.66 -39.49 10.58
N LEU A 45 16.87 -38.40 10.53
CA LEU A 45 17.22 -37.21 9.75
C LEU A 45 18.36 -36.43 10.47
N PRO A 46 19.39 -35.92 9.77
CA PRO A 46 20.45 -35.14 10.39
C PRO A 46 19.89 -33.99 11.23
N ILE A 47 20.40 -33.86 12.46
CA ILE A 47 19.89 -32.92 13.47
C ILE A 47 19.94 -31.46 13.00
N ASP A 48 20.92 -31.14 12.16
CA ASP A 48 21.12 -29.81 11.59
C ASP A 48 19.92 -29.36 10.74
N ILE A 49 19.39 -30.23 9.88
CA ILE A 49 18.19 -29.95 9.07
C ILE A 49 16.96 -29.77 9.97
N VAL A 50 16.85 -30.56 11.05
CA VAL A 50 15.74 -30.45 12.00
C VAL A 50 15.80 -29.12 12.76
N LEU A 51 16.97 -28.70 13.24
CA LEU A 51 17.14 -27.42 13.92
C LEU A 51 16.89 -26.24 12.97
N GLN A 52 17.42 -26.29 11.74
CA GLN A 52 17.22 -25.24 10.76
C GLN A 52 15.73 -25.10 10.37
N THR A 53 15.01 -26.21 10.19
CA THR A 53 13.56 -26.15 9.90
C THR A 53 12.77 -25.57 11.05
N LEU A 54 13.07 -25.93 12.30
CA LEU A 54 12.41 -25.38 13.47
C LEU A 54 12.64 -23.88 13.61
N ILE A 55 13.89 -23.42 13.46
CA ILE A 55 14.22 -21.99 13.55
C ILE A 55 13.54 -21.22 12.41
N SER A 56 13.64 -21.70 11.16
CA SER A 56 13.00 -21.05 10.01
C SER A 56 11.48 -21.00 10.15
N LEU A 57 10.85 -22.04 10.72
CA LEU A 57 9.41 -22.06 10.98
C LEU A 57 9.00 -21.02 12.04
N LEU A 58 9.74 -20.91 13.14
CA LEU A 58 9.46 -19.92 14.19
C LEU A 58 9.60 -18.50 13.65
N VAL A 59 10.65 -18.23 12.88
CA VAL A 59 10.85 -16.91 12.24
C VAL A 59 9.74 -16.62 11.23
N LEU A 60 9.31 -17.62 10.44
CA LEU A 60 8.22 -17.46 9.48
C LEU A 60 6.89 -17.11 10.19
N VAL A 61 6.53 -17.82 11.25
CA VAL A 61 5.31 -17.53 12.03
C VAL A 61 5.37 -16.14 12.68
N TYR A 62 6.52 -15.80 13.27
CA TYR A 62 6.74 -14.50 13.88
C TYR A 62 6.58 -13.38 12.83
N THR A 63 7.31 -13.46 11.72
CA THR A 63 7.28 -12.44 10.67
C THR A 63 5.92 -12.34 9.97
N ALA A 64 5.23 -13.46 9.73
CA ALA A 64 3.89 -13.45 9.15
C ALA A 64 2.88 -12.70 10.04
N SER A 65 3.03 -12.81 11.36
CA SER A 65 2.20 -12.09 12.33
C SER A 65 2.38 -10.57 12.22
N PHE A 66 3.61 -10.07 11.99
CA PHE A 66 3.86 -8.64 11.78
C PHE A 66 3.39 -8.13 10.42
N VAL A 67 3.43 -8.98 9.38
CA VAL A 67 2.93 -8.63 8.04
C VAL A 67 1.41 -8.45 8.03
N ALA A 68 0.67 -9.15 8.90
CA ALA A 68 -0.77 -9.00 9.05
C ALA A 68 -1.20 -7.56 9.46
N GLY A 69 -0.28 -6.79 10.02
CA GLY A 69 -0.47 -5.38 10.34
C GLY A 69 -1.11 -5.14 11.71
N GLU A 70 -1.07 -3.88 12.12
CA GLU A 70 -1.57 -3.44 13.42
C GLU A 70 -3.11 -3.42 13.47
N PHE A 71 -3.66 -3.83 14.60
CA PHE A 71 -5.09 -3.72 14.86
C PHE A 71 -5.49 -2.24 14.93
N ARG A 72 -6.53 -1.88 14.18
CA ARG A 72 -7.12 -0.54 14.26
C ARG A 72 -8.25 -0.51 15.28
N PRO A 73 -8.41 0.57 16.07
CA PRO A 73 -9.49 0.68 17.02
C PRO A 73 -10.84 0.71 16.29
N ILE A 74 -11.81 -0.06 16.82
CA ILE A 74 -13.16 -0.19 16.25
C ILE A 74 -13.96 1.11 16.42
N ARG A 75 -13.68 1.89 17.48
CA ARG A 75 -14.35 3.17 17.73
C ARG A 75 -13.91 4.20 16.69
N GLY A 76 -14.84 4.57 15.80
CA GLY A 76 -14.62 5.56 14.75
C GLY A 76 -14.26 6.96 15.26
N ASP A 77 -14.59 7.26 16.53
CA ASP A 77 -14.41 8.58 17.14
C ASP A 77 -12.93 9.02 17.17
N HIS A 78 -12.01 8.05 17.31
CA HIS A 78 -10.57 8.32 17.31
C HIS A 78 -10.04 8.81 15.95
N GLN A 79 -10.71 8.44 14.85
CA GLN A 79 -10.36 8.90 13.51
C GLN A 79 -11.17 10.13 13.07
N SER A 80 -12.42 10.28 13.54
CA SER A 80 -13.24 11.47 13.26
C SER A 80 -12.80 12.68 14.07
N GLY A 81 -12.32 12.52 15.31
CA GLY A 81 -11.82 13.64 16.11
C GLY A 81 -10.57 14.31 15.56
N LYS A 82 -9.84 13.66 14.64
CA LYS A 82 -8.67 14.23 13.94
C LYS A 82 -9.04 14.99 12.67
N LYS A 83 -10.28 14.85 12.18
CA LYS A 83 -10.75 15.59 10.99
C LYS A 83 -11.25 16.95 11.43
N SER A 84 -10.78 18.01 10.77
CA SER A 84 -11.31 19.36 10.97
C SER A 84 -12.75 19.46 10.44
N TRP A 85 -13.55 20.32 11.04
CA TRP A 85 -14.88 20.68 10.55
C TRP A 85 -14.86 21.17 9.09
N ASP A 86 -13.76 21.75 8.64
CA ASP A 86 -13.54 22.17 7.25
C ASP A 86 -13.55 20.97 6.28
N THR A 87 -12.94 19.85 6.68
CA THR A 87 -12.93 18.61 5.87
C THR A 87 -14.28 17.86 5.92
N VAL A 88 -15.01 17.96 7.02
CA VAL A 88 -16.30 17.26 7.20
C VAL A 88 -17.46 18.03 6.57
N GLY A 89 -17.44 19.37 6.65
CA GLY A 89 -18.42 20.25 6.00
C GLY A 89 -18.25 20.34 4.49
N ASN A 90 -17.09 19.94 3.98
CA ASN A 90 -16.83 19.81 2.57
C ASN A 90 -17.69 18.69 1.96
N CYS A 91 -18.69 19.05 1.15
CA CYS A 91 -19.55 18.10 0.46
C CYS A 91 -19.23 18.08 -1.05
N PRO A 92 -18.39 17.13 -1.54
CA PRO A 92 -17.92 17.14 -2.93
C PRO A 92 -19.05 17.04 -3.95
N SER A 93 -20.14 16.36 -3.59
CA SER A 93 -21.33 16.20 -4.44
C SER A 93 -22.10 17.50 -4.68
N PHE A 94 -21.89 18.55 -3.87
CA PHE A 94 -22.55 19.84 -3.98
C PHE A 94 -21.59 20.99 -4.31
N TYR A 95 -20.43 20.68 -4.89
CA TYR A 95 -19.50 21.70 -5.32
C TYR A 95 -20.10 22.56 -6.44
N THR A 96 -20.10 23.87 -6.18
CA THR A 96 -20.42 24.89 -7.18
C THR A 96 -19.13 25.58 -7.58
N PHE A 97 -18.82 25.59 -8.88
CA PHE A 97 -17.60 26.21 -9.41
C PHE A 97 -17.73 27.72 -9.66
N GLU A 98 -18.93 28.27 -9.47
CA GLU A 98 -19.18 29.71 -9.45
C GLU A 98 -18.85 30.29 -8.06
N HIS A 99 -17.57 30.57 -7.81
CA HIS A 99 -17.10 31.16 -6.56
C HIS A 99 -16.10 32.31 -6.80
N ARG A 100 -15.84 33.14 -5.78
CA ARG A 100 -14.92 34.30 -5.87
C ARG A 100 -13.51 33.95 -6.36
N GLY A 101 -13.05 32.70 -6.15
CA GLY A 101 -11.77 32.22 -6.69
C GLY A 101 -11.70 32.09 -8.21
N LYS A 102 -12.84 32.14 -8.93
CA LYS A 102 -12.91 31.99 -10.39
C LYS A 102 -12.19 33.14 -11.09
N THR A 103 -12.37 34.38 -10.62
CA THR A 103 -11.71 35.59 -11.14
C THR A 103 -10.24 35.71 -10.79
N LEU A 104 -9.79 34.98 -9.76
CA LEU A 104 -8.39 34.92 -9.36
C LEU A 104 -7.56 33.96 -10.22
N SER A 105 -8.22 33.13 -11.04
CA SER A 105 -7.53 32.21 -11.94
C SER A 105 -7.06 32.95 -13.21
N PRO A 106 -5.77 32.89 -13.57
CA PRO A 106 -5.23 33.60 -14.74
C PRO A 106 -5.93 33.20 -16.06
N ALA A 107 -6.32 31.92 -16.16
CA ALA A 107 -7.01 31.38 -17.32
C ALA A 107 -8.43 31.95 -17.48
N PHE A 108 -9.19 32.09 -16.38
CA PHE A 108 -10.54 32.63 -16.45
C PHE A 108 -10.55 34.15 -16.64
N GLY A 109 -9.63 34.88 -16.01
CA GLY A 109 -9.50 36.33 -16.23
C GLY A 109 -9.19 36.69 -17.69
N ALA A 110 -8.29 35.93 -18.33
CA ALA A 110 -8.00 36.09 -19.76
C ALA A 110 -9.19 35.74 -20.65
N PHE A 111 -9.92 34.66 -20.32
CA PHE A 111 -11.12 34.25 -21.05
C PHE A 111 -12.26 35.28 -20.93
N THR A 112 -12.53 35.80 -19.74
CA THR A 112 -13.55 36.85 -19.54
C THR A 112 -13.18 38.13 -20.27
N HIS A 113 -11.92 38.56 -20.26
CA HIS A 113 -11.50 39.73 -21.02
C HIS A 113 -11.69 39.53 -22.53
N ARG A 114 -11.42 38.32 -23.06
CA ARG A 114 -11.63 38.00 -24.48
C ARG A 114 -13.12 38.01 -24.87
N LEU A 115 -13.97 37.38 -24.07
CA LEU A 115 -15.43 37.42 -24.25
C LEU A 115 -15.96 38.85 -24.26
N SER A 116 -15.55 39.67 -23.28
CA SER A 116 -15.96 41.08 -23.21
C SER A 116 -15.52 41.89 -24.44
N THR A 117 -14.35 41.59 -25.03
CA THR A 117 -13.89 42.27 -26.25
C THR A 117 -14.58 41.78 -27.53
N GLU A 118 -15.00 40.51 -27.58
CA GLU A 118 -15.72 39.95 -28.75
C GLU A 118 -17.19 40.41 -28.77
N ASP A 119 -17.85 40.49 -27.61
CA ASP A 119 -19.23 40.98 -27.47
C ASP A 119 -19.35 42.48 -27.85
N VAL A 120 -18.35 43.30 -27.51
CA VAL A 120 -18.30 44.72 -27.92
C VAL A 120 -18.16 44.86 -29.44
N SER A 121 -17.35 44.01 -30.07
CA SER A 121 -17.13 44.04 -31.53
C SER A 121 -18.34 43.57 -32.34
N GLN A 122 -19.10 42.58 -31.85
CA GLN A 122 -20.34 42.14 -32.52
C GLN A 122 -21.52 43.12 -32.31
N ALA A 123 -21.58 43.82 -31.19
CA ALA A 123 -22.59 44.86 -30.95
C ALA A 123 -22.41 46.07 -31.88
N GLU A 124 -21.17 46.46 -32.19
CA GLU A 124 -20.89 47.51 -33.20
C GLU A 124 -21.28 47.06 -34.61
N CYS A 125 -21.00 45.81 -35.01
CA CYS A 125 -21.34 45.30 -36.35
C CYS A 125 -22.86 45.17 -36.59
N SER A 126 -23.67 44.95 -35.54
CA SER A 126 -25.14 44.89 -35.66
C SER A 126 -25.82 46.26 -35.64
N SER A 127 -25.13 47.33 -35.23
CA SER A 127 -25.70 48.68 -35.19
C SER A 127 -25.49 49.48 -36.49
N GLU A 128 -24.73 48.93 -37.44
CA GLU A 128 -24.39 49.56 -38.73
C GLU A 128 -25.18 48.95 -39.92
N LYS A 129 -26.42 48.52 -39.67
CA LYS A 129 -27.36 48.05 -40.72
C LYS A 129 -28.74 48.66 -40.60
#